data_AF-A0A2I2F7D5-F1
#
_entry.id   AF-A0A2I2F7D5-F1
#
_cell.length_a   1.000
_cell.length_b   1.000
_cell.length_c   1.000
_cell.angle_alpha   90.00
_cell.angle_beta   90.00
_cell.angle_gamma   90.00
#
_symmetry.space_group_name_H-M   'P 1'
#
loop_
_entity.id
_entity.type
_entity.pdbx_description
1 polymer ?
#
loop_
_entity_poly.entity_id
_entity_poly.type
_entity_poly.pdbx_seq_one_letter_code
_entity_poly.pdbx_strand_id
1 'polypeptide(L)'
;MGYSEIYCHLCGVSFNIVRSRKLGEPDFAQWDYTGHQSNLGVDEVDLEECTQKGCTMSVMYSSSTENIYEDNAIDDPDYIAAHTDDSHDGYEYDSDYESTDAMSRSESDEDAHDGEREMQWYYDWLSTTVDLGSQRGEPIRALSDLANKQRTELSFPVTSDGIPDGYTEEQLEHIGGPNCTEHNAYSGYAISLEEMRGCRTAQFLVHRNQSNGNWRPDGLCEDWELSQPWFLSGLIDGMASRDMGPDKVFPARGGVSHPWADNINFDPEHMQGDEFAMPFHPWCFDIFCRQSQSRFDHINVAGLIKWRDSEFSYDDFHKIPRCAEVLSAQEQFWGHEPGSEFLAANPLHVPYLPRILQAAVEDASFDASAGVFDLSLHMSHGTSVHDPLATLPFEIQHLILGFLGSRDIANLRLASRAFQHLPNGLWYRLVREEMPWLWEAWPETECAHTPSRWTEMTANETKLFCQYTETYKSRLASEGQYSSDAVGDLLPWPRTPQIRLPRNATNWYRLYTDVRRNWGQLKGLQNRKRIWEDVEEIFARISKYSGDDSLSS
;
A
#
# COMPACT_ATOMS: atom_id res chain seq x y z
N MET A 1 0.97 32.95 -9.20
CA MET A 1 0.08 31.78 -9.18
C MET A 1 0.27 31.13 -7.83
N GLY A 2 -0.83 30.86 -7.11
CA GLY A 2 -0.77 30.24 -5.79
C GLY A 2 -0.76 28.73 -5.96
N TYR A 3 0.02 28.01 -5.15
CA TYR A 3 -0.01 26.55 -5.16
C TYR A 3 -1.42 26.04 -4.80
N SER A 4 -1.91 25.06 -5.56
CA SER A 4 -3.15 24.33 -5.28
C SER A 4 -3.03 22.85 -5.68
N GLU A 5 -3.56 21.96 -4.85
CA GLU A 5 -3.44 20.51 -5.02
C GLU A 5 -4.61 19.89 -5.81
N ILE A 6 -4.32 18.74 -6.41
CA ILE A 6 -5.29 17.79 -6.95
C ILE A 6 -5.25 16.57 -6.03
N TYR A 7 -6.41 16.11 -5.60
CA TYR A 7 -6.57 15.01 -4.65
C TYR A 7 -7.06 13.74 -5.35
N CYS A 8 -6.97 12.60 -4.66
CA CYS A 8 -7.69 11.42 -5.07
C CYS A 8 -9.20 11.67 -5.03
N HIS A 9 -9.88 11.54 -6.17
CA HIS A 9 -11.31 11.77 -6.29
C HIS A 9 -12.13 10.79 -5.43
N LEU A 10 -11.58 9.60 -5.18
CA LEU A 10 -12.25 8.54 -4.40
C LEU A 10 -12.09 8.67 -2.89
N CYS A 11 -10.97 9.21 -2.38
CA CYS A 11 -10.69 9.24 -0.93
C CYS A 11 -10.37 10.65 -0.38
N GLY A 12 -10.24 11.67 -1.22
CA GLY A 12 -9.92 13.05 -0.83
C GLY A 12 -8.48 13.29 -0.36
N VAL A 13 -7.64 12.26 -0.29
CA VAL A 13 -6.24 12.39 0.16
C VAL A 13 -5.34 12.86 -0.98
N SER A 14 -4.34 13.69 -0.64
CA SER A 14 -3.31 14.19 -1.56
C SER A 14 -2.36 13.10 -2.04
N PHE A 15 -1.80 13.30 -3.24
CA PHE A 15 -0.69 12.51 -3.77
C PHE A 15 0.69 13.05 -3.34
N ASN A 16 0.73 14.21 -2.69
CA ASN A 16 1.95 14.92 -2.30
C ASN A 16 2.26 14.74 -0.81
N ILE A 17 2.11 13.51 -0.33
CA ILE A 17 2.38 13.16 1.06
C ILE A 17 3.88 13.22 1.36
N VAL A 18 4.24 13.88 2.46
CA VAL A 18 5.60 14.05 2.96
C VAL A 18 5.85 13.04 4.08
N ARG A 19 7.04 12.45 4.09
CA ARG A 19 7.49 11.57 5.17
C ARG A 19 8.87 12.00 5.65
N SER A 20 9.03 12.13 6.96
CA SER A 20 10.34 12.24 7.61
C SER A 20 10.76 10.86 8.12
N ARG A 21 12.03 10.48 7.90
CA ARG A 21 12.54 9.19 8.37
C ARG A 21 12.76 9.21 9.89
N LYS A 22 12.77 8.04 10.52
CA LYS A 22 13.30 7.90 11.89
C LYS A 22 14.77 7.49 11.87
N LEU A 23 15.44 7.67 13.01
CA LEU A 23 16.83 7.28 13.18
C LEU A 23 17.06 5.80 12.79
N GLY A 24 18.11 5.55 12.00
CA GLY A 24 18.48 4.21 11.51
C GLY A 24 17.74 3.73 10.26
N GLU A 25 16.69 4.43 9.81
CA GLU A 25 16.12 4.22 8.48
C GLU A 25 17.03 4.83 7.39
N PRO A 26 17.07 4.27 6.18
CA PRO A 26 17.88 4.83 5.09
C PRO A 26 17.34 6.16 4.57
N ASP A 27 18.19 6.93 3.88
CA ASP A 27 17.88 8.28 3.39
C ASP A 27 16.66 8.30 2.45
N PHE A 28 16.46 7.23 1.66
CA PHE A 28 15.29 7.10 0.78
C PHE A 28 13.96 6.86 1.51
N ALA A 29 13.99 6.65 2.83
CA ALA A 29 12.79 6.60 3.64
C ALA A 29 12.22 8.00 3.96
N GLN A 30 12.89 9.06 3.52
CA GLN A 30 12.43 10.44 3.63
C GLN A 30 12.17 11.06 2.25
N TRP A 31 11.11 11.85 2.14
CA TRP A 31 10.82 12.61 0.93
C TRP A 31 9.93 13.81 1.21
N ASP A 32 10.12 14.87 0.42
CA ASP A 32 9.26 16.06 0.40
C ASP A 32 7.97 15.85 -0.42
N TYR A 33 7.15 16.91 -0.51
CA TYR A 33 5.89 16.90 -1.25
C TYR A 33 6.10 16.66 -2.76
N THR A 34 7.29 16.98 -3.28
CA THR A 34 7.66 16.73 -4.67
C THR A 34 8.22 15.33 -4.89
N GLY A 35 8.60 14.64 -3.81
CA GLY A 35 9.20 13.31 -3.83
C GLY A 35 10.71 13.28 -3.95
N HIS A 36 11.36 14.40 -3.70
CA HIS A 36 12.80 14.42 -3.56
C HIS A 36 13.18 14.04 -2.14
N GLN A 37 14.26 13.27 -2.03
CA GLN A 37 14.94 13.04 -0.76
C GLN A 37 15.64 14.34 -0.36
N SER A 38 14.93 15.19 0.37
CA SER A 38 15.50 16.40 0.95
C SER A 38 15.71 16.19 2.44
N ASN A 39 16.92 16.41 2.89
CA ASN A 39 17.23 16.46 4.32
C ASN A 39 16.89 17.86 4.82
N LEU A 40 16.06 17.97 5.87
CA LEU A 40 15.94 19.26 6.55
C LEU A 40 17.24 19.51 7.30
N GLY A 41 17.90 20.60 6.93
CA GLY A 41 19.08 21.09 7.62
C GLY A 41 18.75 21.48 9.05
N VAL A 42 19.78 21.46 9.90
CA VAL A 42 19.65 21.88 11.31
C VAL A 42 19.36 23.39 11.42
N ASP A 43 19.71 24.16 10.38
CA ASP A 43 19.44 25.60 10.24
C ASP A 43 17.98 25.92 9.86
N GLU A 44 17.22 24.92 9.40
CA GLU A 44 15.82 25.08 8.98
C GLU A 44 14.81 24.83 10.11
N VAL A 45 15.28 24.50 11.33
CA VAL A 45 14.42 24.12 12.46
C VAL A 45 14.70 24.92 13.73
N ASP A 46 13.66 25.08 14.57
CA ASP A 46 13.82 25.68 15.89
C ASP A 46 14.46 24.68 16.87
N LEU A 47 15.75 24.89 17.19
CA LEU A 47 16.50 24.01 18.08
C LEU A 47 15.97 24.01 19.53
N GLU A 48 15.37 25.10 20.00
CA GLU A 48 14.81 25.13 21.35
C GLU A 48 13.56 24.25 21.44
N GLU A 49 12.70 24.29 20.43
CA GLU A 49 11.52 23.44 20.33
C GLU A 49 11.91 21.97 20.10
N CYS A 50 12.84 21.72 19.19
CA CYS A 50 13.36 20.38 18.90
C CYS A 50 14.03 19.70 20.11
N THR A 51 14.72 20.48 20.96
CA THR A 51 15.31 19.98 22.22
C THR A 51 14.22 19.41 23.14
N GLN A 52 13.07 20.09 23.25
CA GLN A 52 11.96 19.64 24.10
C GLN A 52 11.24 18.41 23.54
N LYS A 53 11.24 18.25 22.21
CA LYS A 53 10.59 17.15 21.49
C LYS A 53 11.47 15.91 21.33
N GLY A 54 12.71 15.94 21.83
CA GLY A 54 13.64 14.82 21.82
C GLY A 54 14.18 14.52 20.42
N CYS A 55 14.36 15.54 19.59
CA CYS A 55 14.95 15.41 18.26
C CYS A 55 16.44 15.08 18.32
N THR A 56 16.97 14.54 17.22
CA THR A 56 18.37 14.18 17.07
C THR A 56 18.95 14.76 15.79
N MET A 57 20.24 15.08 15.80
CA MET A 57 21.01 15.41 14.61
C MET A 57 21.75 14.16 14.16
N SER A 58 21.70 13.83 12.87
CA SER A 58 22.48 12.74 12.28
C SER A 58 23.51 13.28 11.31
N VAL A 59 24.71 12.71 11.31
CA VAL A 59 25.74 13.07 10.32
C VAL A 59 25.34 12.52 8.96
N MET A 60 25.23 13.40 7.96
CA MET A 60 24.95 13.00 6.59
C MET A 60 26.18 12.32 5.98
N TYR A 61 26.03 11.07 5.56
CA TYR A 61 27.03 10.41 4.71
C TYR A 61 26.80 10.89 3.28
N SER A 62 27.41 12.02 2.91
CA SER A 62 27.26 12.53 1.55
C SER A 62 27.70 11.47 0.55
N SER A 63 26.83 11.12 -0.40
CA SER A 63 27.20 10.38 -1.61
C SER A 63 28.23 11.14 -2.45
N SER A 64 28.48 12.43 -2.16
CA SER A 64 29.60 13.21 -2.69
C SER A 64 30.92 12.94 -1.94
N THR A 65 31.32 11.69 -1.79
CA THR A 65 32.73 11.36 -1.53
C THR A 65 33.56 11.33 -2.83
N GLU A 66 33.04 11.88 -3.93
CA GLU A 66 33.79 12.06 -5.18
C GLU A 66 34.87 13.15 -5.12
N ASN A 67 35.07 13.87 -4.00
CA ASN A 67 36.08 14.93 -3.92
C ASN A 67 37.05 14.84 -2.73
N ILE A 68 37.29 13.64 -2.16
CA ILE A 68 38.35 13.43 -1.14
C ILE A 68 39.47 12.48 -1.64
N TYR A 69 39.37 11.97 -2.87
CA TYR A 69 40.47 11.28 -3.56
C TYR A 69 40.71 11.85 -4.97
N GLU A 70 40.82 13.16 -5.10
CA GLU A 70 41.72 13.71 -6.12
C GLU A 70 43.12 13.82 -5.52
N ASP A 71 43.77 12.66 -5.34
CA ASP A 71 45.23 12.61 -5.36
C ASP A 71 45.66 11.33 -6.08
N ASN A 72 46.09 11.55 -7.32
CA ASN A 72 46.75 10.65 -8.27
C ASN A 72 47.26 9.30 -7.74
N ALA A 73 46.84 8.21 -8.40
CA ALA A 73 47.76 7.13 -8.79
C ALA A 73 47.13 6.25 -9.90
N ILE A 74 47.04 6.80 -11.11
CA ILE A 74 47.37 6.00 -12.30
C ILE A 74 48.90 5.96 -12.33
N ASP A 75 49.48 4.99 -11.61
CA ASP A 75 50.81 4.41 -11.82
C ASP A 75 51.05 3.47 -10.64
N ASP A 76 50.75 2.18 -10.83
CA ASP A 76 51.40 1.12 -10.06
C ASP A 76 52.70 0.77 -10.81
N PRO A 77 53.86 1.26 -10.36
CA PRO A 77 55.14 0.98 -11.03
C PRO A 77 55.61 -0.48 -10.89
N ASP A 78 54.87 -1.36 -10.20
CA ASP A 78 55.20 -2.78 -10.05
C ASP A 78 54.36 -3.72 -10.93
N TYR A 79 53.43 -3.21 -11.76
CA TYR A 79 52.72 -4.03 -12.74
C TYR A 79 53.61 -4.33 -13.97
N ILE A 80 54.42 -5.38 -13.87
CA ILE A 80 55.13 -5.96 -15.02
C ILE A 80 54.20 -6.93 -15.75
N ALA A 81 53.70 -6.51 -16.91
CA ALA A 81 53.01 -7.41 -17.83
C ALA A 81 53.99 -8.49 -18.33
N ALA A 82 53.82 -9.72 -17.85
CA ALA A 82 54.58 -10.86 -18.33
C ALA A 82 54.12 -11.20 -19.76
N HIS A 83 54.91 -10.80 -20.75
CA HIS A 83 54.89 -11.42 -22.07
C HIS A 83 55.50 -12.82 -21.98
N THR A 84 54.71 -13.84 -22.30
CA THR A 84 55.22 -15.12 -22.81
C THR A 84 54.27 -15.66 -23.87
N ASP A 85 54.72 -15.59 -25.13
CA ASP A 85 54.42 -16.60 -26.14
C ASP A 85 54.80 -17.98 -25.59
N ASP A 86 53.88 -18.94 -25.63
CA ASP A 86 54.07 -20.28 -26.21
C ASP A 86 52.96 -21.25 -25.75
N SER A 87 52.30 -21.85 -26.75
CA SER A 87 51.85 -23.25 -26.78
C SER A 87 51.13 -23.85 -25.55
N HIS A 88 49.79 -24.02 -25.64
CA HIS A 88 49.12 -25.26 -25.21
C HIS A 88 47.71 -25.32 -25.85
N ASP A 89 47.47 -26.20 -26.81
CA ASP A 89 47.18 -27.64 -26.69
C ASP A 89 45.72 -27.89 -26.30
N GLY A 90 45.01 -28.57 -27.21
CA GLY A 90 43.57 -28.72 -27.20
C GLY A 90 43.12 -29.82 -26.26
N TYR A 91 41.97 -29.60 -25.63
CA TYR A 91 41.15 -30.69 -25.12
C TYR A 91 39.69 -30.38 -25.43
N GLU A 92 39.19 -31.05 -26.47
CA GLU A 92 37.77 -31.27 -26.71
C GLU A 92 37.24 -32.17 -25.57
N TYR A 93 36.20 -31.72 -24.88
CA TYR A 93 35.45 -32.58 -23.97
C TYR A 93 34.19 -33.06 -24.70
N ASP A 94 34.32 -34.23 -25.33
CA ASP A 94 33.18 -35.07 -25.70
C ASP A 94 32.64 -35.73 -24.43
N SER A 95 31.33 -35.60 -24.17
CA SER A 95 30.66 -36.43 -23.19
C SER A 95 29.28 -36.87 -23.68
N ASP A 96 29.29 -37.90 -24.53
CA ASP A 96 28.22 -38.88 -24.59
C ASP A 96 28.29 -39.75 -23.32
N TYR A 97 27.35 -39.56 -22.38
CA TYR A 97 27.05 -40.58 -21.37
C TYR A 97 25.57 -40.55 -21.01
N GLU A 98 24.79 -41.38 -21.69
CA GLU A 98 23.50 -41.85 -21.20
C GLU A 98 23.73 -42.72 -19.95
N SER A 99 23.13 -42.34 -18.82
CA SER A 99 22.91 -43.27 -17.71
C SER A 99 21.59 -42.96 -17.01
N THR A 100 20.58 -43.76 -17.36
CA THR A 100 19.44 -44.08 -16.53
C THR A 100 19.92 -44.80 -15.26
N ASP A 101 19.61 -44.31 -14.07
CA ASP A 101 18.76 -44.98 -13.07
C ASP A 101 18.88 -44.28 -11.70
N ALA A 102 17.81 -44.44 -10.92
CA ALA A 102 17.50 -43.90 -9.61
C ALA A 102 18.63 -43.85 -8.57
N MET A 103 18.61 -42.84 -7.69
CA MET A 103 18.50 -43.03 -6.24
C MET A 103 18.25 -41.70 -5.49
N SER A 104 17.25 -41.74 -4.60
CA SER A 104 16.91 -40.76 -3.57
C SER A 104 18.13 -40.30 -2.76
N ARG A 105 18.22 -38.99 -2.49
CA ARG A 105 18.96 -38.44 -1.34
C ARG A 105 18.03 -37.56 -0.52
N SER A 106 18.03 -37.86 0.77
CA SER A 106 17.32 -37.19 1.84
C SER A 106 17.65 -35.70 1.91
N GLU A 107 16.62 -34.87 2.02
CA GLU A 107 16.72 -33.47 2.42
C GLU A 107 17.39 -33.39 3.80
N SER A 108 18.62 -32.89 3.82
CA SER A 108 19.31 -32.48 5.06
C SER A 108 19.10 -30.99 5.25
N ASP A 109 18.76 -30.59 6.47
CA ASP A 109 18.53 -29.20 6.94
C ASP A 109 19.70 -28.21 6.72
N GLU A 110 20.75 -28.58 6.00
CA GLU A 110 21.91 -27.74 5.68
C GLU A 110 21.69 -26.88 4.40
N ASP A 111 20.79 -27.29 3.50
CA ASP A 111 20.52 -26.58 2.23
C ASP A 111 19.66 -25.30 2.42
N ALA A 112 19.00 -25.13 3.56
CA ALA A 112 18.21 -23.93 3.85
C ALA A 112 19.07 -22.69 4.13
N HIS A 113 20.28 -22.89 4.67
CA HIS A 113 21.19 -21.79 5.02
C HIS A 113 22.00 -21.25 3.82
N ASP A 114 22.20 -22.04 2.77
CA ASP A 114 22.84 -21.59 1.54
C ASP A 114 21.87 -20.79 0.66
N GLY A 115 20.59 -21.17 0.64
CA GLY A 115 19.55 -20.39 -0.06
C GLY A 115 19.40 -18.96 0.47
N GLU A 116 19.43 -18.76 1.79
CA GLU A 116 19.39 -17.42 2.40
C GLU A 116 20.65 -16.60 2.08
N ARG A 117 21.82 -17.25 1.99
CA ARG A 117 23.11 -16.60 1.69
C ARG A 117 23.23 -16.19 0.22
N GLU A 118 22.81 -17.04 -0.70
CA GLU A 118 22.77 -16.71 -2.13
C GLU A 118 21.76 -15.59 -2.41
N MET A 119 20.60 -15.62 -1.75
CA MET A 119 19.61 -14.55 -1.84
C MET A 119 20.19 -13.22 -1.29
N GLN A 120 20.96 -13.28 -0.21
CA GLN A 120 21.67 -12.13 0.34
C GLN A 120 22.70 -11.54 -0.63
N TRP A 121 23.48 -12.38 -1.33
CA TRP A 121 24.41 -11.93 -2.36
C TRP A 121 23.71 -11.34 -3.57
N TYR A 122 22.57 -11.89 -3.97
CA TYR A 122 21.73 -11.31 -5.03
C TYR A 122 21.18 -9.93 -4.63
N TYR A 123 20.76 -9.75 -3.37
CA TYR A 123 20.31 -8.45 -2.87
C TYR A 123 21.44 -7.43 -2.71
N ASP A 124 22.59 -7.85 -2.20
CA ASP A 124 23.77 -7.00 -2.12
C ASP A 124 24.22 -6.58 -3.53
N TRP A 125 24.21 -7.52 -4.49
CA TRP A 125 24.46 -7.22 -5.90
C TRP A 125 23.41 -6.27 -6.50
N LEU A 126 22.11 -6.43 -6.24
CA LEU A 126 21.09 -5.48 -6.69
C LEU A 126 21.33 -4.07 -6.13
N SER A 127 21.73 -3.98 -4.86
CA SER A 127 22.01 -2.70 -4.19
C SER A 127 23.26 -1.99 -4.71
N THR A 128 24.24 -2.73 -5.23
CA THR A 128 25.51 -2.17 -5.75
C THR A 128 25.54 -2.04 -7.27
N THR A 129 24.70 -2.77 -8.00
CA THR A 129 24.82 -2.92 -9.47
C THR A 129 23.68 -2.23 -10.22
N VAL A 130 22.53 -2.03 -9.57
CA VAL A 130 21.46 -1.20 -10.15
C VAL A 130 21.68 0.23 -9.67
N ASP A 131 22.44 0.99 -10.46
CA ASP A 131 22.50 2.45 -10.30
C ASP A 131 21.12 3.02 -10.64
N LEU A 132 20.27 3.13 -9.61
CA LEU A 132 18.92 3.67 -9.75
C LEU A 132 18.93 5.19 -9.81
N GLY A 133 20.06 5.85 -9.55
CA GLY A 133 20.15 7.29 -9.34
C GLY A 133 19.27 7.77 -8.18
N SER A 134 19.33 9.07 -7.87
CA SER A 134 18.31 9.71 -7.01
C SER A 134 16.96 9.68 -7.76
N GLN A 135 16.12 8.70 -7.45
CA GLN A 135 14.79 8.61 -8.05
C GLN A 135 13.83 9.49 -7.27
N ARG A 136 13.31 10.52 -7.95
CA ARG A 136 12.15 11.27 -7.48
C ARG A 136 10.92 10.34 -7.44
N GLY A 137 10.16 10.36 -6.36
CA GLY A 137 8.91 9.59 -6.24
C GLY A 137 8.90 8.59 -5.09
N GLU A 138 8.16 7.49 -5.24
CA GLU A 138 8.11 6.42 -4.25
C GLU A 138 9.36 5.52 -4.34
N PRO A 139 9.86 4.97 -3.22
CA PRO A 139 10.95 4.03 -3.23
C PRO A 139 10.53 2.66 -3.79
N ILE A 140 11.49 1.92 -4.33
CA ILE A 140 11.29 0.57 -4.91
C ILE A 140 11.28 -0.50 -3.80
N ARG A 141 10.41 -1.52 -3.89
CA ARG A 141 10.28 -2.61 -2.89
C ARG A 141 11.62 -3.22 -2.48
N ALA A 142 12.46 -3.58 -3.47
CA ALA A 142 13.76 -4.19 -3.19
C ALA A 142 14.61 -3.31 -2.25
N LEU A 143 14.59 -1.99 -2.45
CA LEU A 143 15.28 -1.05 -1.55
C LEU A 143 14.60 -0.99 -0.18
N SER A 144 13.26 -1.01 -0.15
CA SER A 144 12.49 -1.02 1.11
C SER A 144 12.77 -2.27 1.95
N ASP A 145 12.96 -3.43 1.33
CA ASP A 145 13.29 -4.68 2.03
C ASP A 145 14.73 -4.66 2.57
N LEU A 146 15.65 -4.00 1.84
CA LEU A 146 17.03 -3.70 2.27
C LEU A 146 17.09 -2.77 3.50
N ALA A 147 16.07 -1.91 3.68
CA ALA A 147 15.96 -0.98 4.82
C ALA A 147 15.79 -1.67 6.19
N ASN A 148 15.47 -2.97 6.21
CA ASN A 148 15.39 -3.74 7.45
C ASN A 148 16.76 -3.92 8.14
N LYS A 149 17.86 -3.61 7.45
CA LYS A 149 19.19 -3.46 8.06
C LYS A 149 19.32 -2.04 8.60
N GLN A 150 19.21 -1.88 9.92
CA GLN A 150 19.45 -0.60 10.60
C GLN A 150 20.83 -0.06 10.20
N ARG A 151 20.86 1.18 9.68
CA ARG A 151 22.12 1.91 9.52
C ARG A 151 22.69 2.23 10.90
N THR A 152 24.00 2.02 11.05
CA THR A 152 24.72 2.57 12.21
C THR A 152 25.05 4.02 11.88
N GLU A 153 24.24 4.94 12.40
CA GLU A 153 24.41 6.38 12.18
C GLU A 153 25.06 7.03 13.40
N LEU A 154 26.01 7.94 13.15
CA LEU A 154 26.51 8.82 14.19
C LEU A 154 25.48 9.92 14.43
N SER A 155 24.86 9.90 15.62
CA SER A 155 23.81 10.85 15.99
C SER A 155 24.10 11.53 17.32
N PHE A 156 23.59 12.75 17.45
CA PHE A 156 23.71 13.61 18.61
C PHE A 156 22.32 14.09 19.03
N PRO A 157 22.02 14.19 20.33
CA PRO A 157 20.78 14.86 20.76
C PRO A 157 20.81 16.33 20.36
N VAL A 158 19.68 16.88 19.93
CA VAL A 158 19.56 18.33 19.73
C VAL A 158 19.66 19.03 21.09
N THR A 159 20.48 20.08 21.17
CA THR A 159 20.64 20.90 22.38
C THR A 159 20.51 22.38 22.04
N SER A 160 20.10 23.18 23.03
CA SER A 160 20.04 24.65 22.90
C SER A 160 21.41 25.30 22.72
N ASP A 161 22.49 24.56 23.02
CA ASP A 161 23.88 25.05 22.96
C ASP A 161 24.44 25.08 21.52
N GLY A 162 23.62 24.69 20.53
CA GLY A 162 23.95 24.71 19.11
C GLY A 162 24.45 23.37 18.58
N ILE A 163 25.28 23.45 17.55
CA ILE A 163 25.74 22.32 16.74
C ILE A 163 26.94 21.63 17.41
N PRO A 164 27.06 20.29 17.32
CA PRO A 164 28.22 19.57 17.84
C PRO A 164 29.56 20.08 17.31
N ASP A 165 30.57 20.17 18.19
CA ASP A 165 31.93 20.58 17.84
C ASP A 165 32.51 19.70 16.70
N GLY A 166 33.03 20.35 15.66
CA GLY A 166 33.68 19.68 14.53
C GLY A 166 32.77 19.37 13.33
N TYR A 167 31.50 19.76 13.39
CA TYR A 167 30.53 19.61 12.29
C TYR A 167 29.99 20.97 11.83
N THR A 168 29.59 21.07 10.56
CA THR A 168 28.86 22.22 10.01
C THR A 168 27.36 21.90 9.88
N GLU A 169 26.53 22.94 9.75
CA GLU A 169 25.09 22.83 9.48
C GLU A 169 24.81 21.93 8.26
N GLU A 170 25.59 22.15 7.20
CA GLU A 170 25.52 21.39 5.94
C GLU A 170 25.92 19.91 6.04
N GLN A 171 26.48 19.48 7.17
CA GLN A 171 26.87 18.08 7.43
C GLN A 171 25.87 17.33 8.30
N LEU A 172 24.86 18.03 8.81
CA LEU A 172 23.91 17.49 9.78
C LEU A 172 22.48 17.54 9.24
N GLU A 173 21.80 16.42 9.39
CA GLU A 173 20.37 16.29 9.14
C GLU A 173 19.61 16.33 10.46
N HIS A 174 18.51 17.07 10.48
CA HIS A 174 17.57 17.03 11.58
C HIS A 174 16.62 15.81 11.47
N ILE A 175 16.74 14.89 12.42
CA ILE A 175 15.83 13.76 12.61
C ILE A 175 14.83 14.11 13.71
N GLY A 176 13.58 14.32 13.29
CA GLY A 176 12.49 14.66 14.20
C GLY A 176 12.22 13.55 15.22
N GLY A 177 12.14 13.92 16.50
CA GLY A 177 11.66 13.02 17.54
C GLY A 177 10.19 12.62 17.34
N PRO A 178 9.64 11.67 18.12
CA PRO A 178 8.29 11.16 17.94
C PRO A 178 7.16 12.20 17.96
N ASN A 179 7.40 13.37 18.58
CA ASN A 179 6.43 14.46 18.68
C ASN A 179 6.86 15.70 17.87
N CYS A 180 7.88 15.59 17.03
CA CYS A 180 8.38 16.68 16.18
C CYS A 180 7.40 16.98 15.04
N THR A 181 7.08 18.27 14.87
CA THR A 181 6.15 18.78 13.85
C THR A 181 6.80 19.74 12.86
N GLU A 182 8.08 20.11 13.05
CA GLU A 182 8.80 21.08 12.21
C GLU A 182 8.82 20.71 10.72
N HIS A 183 8.81 19.41 10.41
CA HIS A 183 8.91 18.92 9.04
C HIS A 183 7.64 19.11 8.22
N ASN A 184 6.49 19.45 8.84
CA ASN A 184 5.15 19.26 8.25
C ASN A 184 5.10 17.96 7.42
N ALA A 185 5.38 16.85 8.08
CA ALA A 185 5.57 15.54 7.48
C ALA A 185 5.07 14.45 8.43
N TYR A 186 4.59 13.33 7.90
CA TYR A 186 4.35 12.16 8.74
C TYR A 186 5.67 11.61 9.27
N SER A 187 5.72 11.36 10.58
CA SER A 187 6.92 10.86 11.26
C SER A 187 7.12 9.37 11.02
N GLY A 188 8.35 8.96 10.70
CA GLY A 188 8.75 7.55 10.61
C GLY A 188 8.62 6.77 11.91
N TYR A 189 8.50 7.46 13.06
CA TYR A 189 8.17 6.83 14.35
C TYR A 189 6.69 6.44 14.45
N ALA A 190 5.82 7.20 13.78
CA ALA A 190 4.39 6.98 13.79
C ALA A 190 3.95 6.03 12.67
N ILE A 191 4.60 6.06 11.50
CA ILE A 191 4.26 5.19 10.36
C ILE A 191 5.49 4.68 9.61
N SER A 192 5.54 3.38 9.32
CA SER A 192 6.68 2.78 8.63
C SER A 192 6.69 3.09 7.13
N LEU A 193 7.87 2.97 6.51
CA LEU A 193 8.04 3.05 5.06
C LEU A 193 7.14 2.05 4.32
N GLU A 194 7.09 0.82 4.84
CA GLU A 194 6.28 -0.28 4.30
C GLU A 194 4.77 0.02 4.41
N GLU A 195 4.33 0.62 5.52
CA GLU A 195 2.94 1.04 5.69
C GLU A 195 2.55 2.14 4.69
N MET A 196 3.46 3.03 4.27
CA MET A 196 3.17 4.15 3.35
C MET A 196 3.29 3.79 1.87
N ARG A 197 3.61 2.55 1.53
CA ARG A 197 3.85 2.13 0.14
C ARG A 197 2.72 2.58 -0.80
N GLY A 198 3.08 3.37 -1.82
CA GLY A 198 2.15 3.80 -2.87
C GLY A 198 1.19 4.91 -2.44
N CYS A 199 1.42 5.55 -1.28
CA CYS A 199 0.61 6.66 -0.80
C CYS A 199 0.66 7.89 -1.71
N ARG A 200 1.68 8.01 -2.56
CA ARG A 200 1.82 9.07 -3.56
C ARG A 200 1.52 8.60 -4.98
N THR A 201 1.31 7.30 -5.18
CA THR A 201 1.06 6.75 -6.51
C THR A 201 -0.33 7.15 -6.98
N ALA A 202 -0.39 7.88 -8.09
CA ALA A 202 -1.60 8.31 -8.76
C ALA A 202 -1.80 7.54 -10.07
N GLN A 203 -3.07 7.34 -10.40
CA GLN A 203 -3.55 6.81 -11.67
C GLN A 203 -4.81 7.59 -12.06
N PHE A 204 -5.13 7.56 -13.34
CA PHE A 204 -6.24 8.31 -13.91
C PHE A 204 -7.16 7.41 -14.71
N LEU A 205 -8.46 7.71 -14.64
CA LEU A 205 -9.44 7.13 -15.55
C LEU A 205 -9.60 8.09 -16.73
N VAL A 206 -9.18 7.63 -17.91
CA VAL A 206 -9.02 8.44 -19.12
C VAL A 206 -10.08 8.04 -20.14
N HIS A 207 -10.73 9.03 -20.76
CA HIS A 207 -11.68 8.77 -21.84
C HIS A 207 -10.93 8.40 -23.13
N ARG A 208 -11.44 7.44 -23.90
CA ARG A 208 -10.82 7.02 -25.16
C ARG A 208 -10.71 8.15 -26.19
N ASN A 209 -11.54 9.19 -26.12
CA ASN A 209 -11.42 10.37 -27.00
C ASN A 209 -10.08 11.12 -26.83
N GLN A 210 -9.45 11.00 -25.66
CA GLN A 210 -8.15 11.63 -25.41
C GLN A 210 -6.98 10.84 -26.04
N SER A 211 -7.22 9.62 -26.54
CA SER A 211 -6.17 8.78 -27.13
C SER A 211 -5.65 9.33 -28.46
N ASN A 212 -4.37 9.11 -28.72
CA ASN A 212 -3.75 9.50 -29.99
C ASN A 212 -4.18 8.51 -31.09
N GLY A 213 -5.32 8.77 -31.72
CA GLY A 213 -5.89 7.95 -32.78
C GLY A 213 -6.91 6.93 -32.25
N ASN A 214 -7.02 5.76 -32.90
CA ASN A 214 -7.93 4.72 -32.44
C ASN A 214 -7.29 3.98 -31.26
N TRP A 215 -7.86 4.14 -30.07
CA TRP A 215 -7.49 3.35 -28.88
C TRP A 215 -7.47 1.85 -29.19
N ARG A 216 -6.43 1.15 -28.72
CA ARG A 216 -6.26 -0.31 -28.86
C ARG A 216 -5.79 -0.90 -27.53
N PRO A 217 -6.17 -2.16 -27.24
CA PRO A 217 -5.62 -2.88 -26.10
C PRO A 217 -4.10 -3.00 -26.20
N ASP A 218 -3.43 -2.75 -25.09
CA ASP A 218 -1.97 -2.69 -24.97
C ASP A 218 -1.38 -3.85 -24.17
N GLY A 219 -2.18 -4.88 -23.90
CA GLY A 219 -1.81 -6.01 -23.03
C GLY A 219 -1.84 -5.67 -21.54
N LEU A 220 -2.10 -4.41 -21.18
CA LEU A 220 -2.21 -3.92 -19.80
C LEU A 220 -3.64 -3.52 -19.43
N CYS A 221 -4.61 -3.82 -20.30
CA CYS A 221 -6.03 -3.61 -20.04
C CYS A 221 -6.55 -4.51 -18.92
N GLU A 222 -7.51 -3.97 -18.17
CA GLU A 222 -8.43 -4.76 -17.35
C GLU A 222 -9.63 -5.18 -18.21
N ASP A 223 -10.30 -6.28 -17.86
CA ASP A 223 -11.39 -6.85 -18.68
C ASP A 223 -12.54 -5.86 -18.91
N TRP A 224 -12.85 -5.04 -17.89
CA TRP A 224 -13.89 -4.02 -17.98
C TRP A 224 -13.52 -2.85 -18.90
N GLU A 225 -12.24 -2.59 -19.14
CA GLU A 225 -11.80 -1.51 -20.04
C GLU A 225 -12.23 -1.80 -21.46
N LEU A 226 -12.33 -3.07 -21.86
CA LEU A 226 -12.64 -3.47 -23.24
C LEU A 226 -14.07 -3.08 -23.65
N SER A 227 -15.02 -3.11 -22.71
CA SER A 227 -16.44 -2.86 -22.94
C SER A 227 -16.88 -1.42 -22.69
N GLN A 228 -16.03 -0.59 -22.08
CA GLN A 228 -16.37 0.78 -21.68
C GLN A 228 -15.50 1.82 -22.40
N PRO A 229 -15.96 3.08 -22.58
CA PRO A 229 -15.20 4.12 -23.29
C PRO A 229 -14.09 4.76 -22.45
N TRP A 230 -13.74 4.12 -21.32
CA TRP A 230 -12.75 4.59 -20.36
C TRP A 230 -11.69 3.51 -20.15
N PHE A 231 -10.45 3.95 -19.89
CA PHE A 231 -9.33 3.06 -19.59
C PHE A 231 -8.43 3.67 -18.51
N LEU A 232 -7.66 2.85 -17.80
CA LEU A 232 -6.71 3.34 -16.81
C LEU A 232 -5.47 3.93 -17.49
N SER A 233 -4.93 5.03 -16.98
CA SER A 233 -3.61 5.52 -17.40
C SER A 233 -2.48 4.61 -16.89
N GLY A 234 -1.23 4.93 -17.26
CA GLY A 234 -0.07 4.53 -16.48
C GLY A 234 -0.03 5.21 -15.10
N LEU A 235 1.03 4.94 -14.35
CA LEU A 235 1.23 5.46 -12.98
C LEU A 235 2.16 6.67 -12.95
N ILE A 236 2.02 7.47 -11.90
CA ILE A 236 2.96 8.53 -11.50
C ILE A 236 3.04 8.57 -9.96
N ASP A 237 4.18 8.98 -9.40
CA ASP A 237 4.33 9.20 -7.96
C ASP A 237 4.40 10.71 -7.66
N GLY A 238 3.36 11.24 -7.01
CA GLY A 238 3.15 12.68 -6.79
C GLY A 238 2.49 13.37 -7.98
N MET A 239 1.88 14.52 -7.71
CA MET A 239 1.23 15.36 -8.73
C MET A 239 1.66 16.82 -8.60
N ALA A 240 1.91 17.47 -9.73
CA ALA A 240 2.15 18.89 -9.77
C ALA A 240 0.92 19.68 -9.31
N SER A 241 1.15 20.95 -8.97
CA SER A 241 0.04 21.87 -8.71
C SER A 241 -0.85 21.97 -9.95
N ARG A 242 -2.16 22.15 -9.72
CA ARG A 242 -3.16 22.38 -10.78
C ARG A 242 -2.74 23.42 -11.83
N ASP A 243 -2.00 24.45 -11.41
CA ASP A 243 -1.57 25.55 -12.27
C ASP A 243 -0.33 25.23 -13.13
N MET A 244 0.28 24.05 -12.97
CA MET A 244 1.56 23.67 -13.62
C MET A 244 1.40 22.76 -14.84
N GLY A 245 0.15 22.41 -15.20
CA GLY A 245 -0.16 21.50 -16.30
C GLY A 245 -0.05 20.01 -15.93
N PRO A 246 -0.39 19.10 -16.86
CA PRO A 246 -0.49 17.67 -16.59
C PRO A 246 0.89 17.01 -16.48
N ASP A 247 1.04 16.11 -15.51
CA ASP A 247 2.26 15.35 -15.33
C ASP A 247 2.38 14.13 -16.26
N LYS A 248 3.62 13.67 -16.42
CA LYS A 248 3.94 12.52 -17.25
C LYS A 248 3.68 11.19 -16.52
N VAL A 249 2.80 10.37 -17.08
CA VAL A 249 2.53 9.00 -16.60
C VAL A 249 3.37 7.97 -17.33
N PHE A 250 3.58 6.81 -16.67
CA PHE A 250 4.25 5.67 -17.28
C PHE A 250 3.54 4.33 -16.95
N PRO A 251 3.28 3.46 -17.94
CA PRO A 251 3.47 3.67 -19.38
C PRO A 251 2.43 4.61 -19.99
N ALA A 252 2.73 5.17 -21.17
CA ALA A 252 1.80 6.03 -21.91
C ALA A 252 0.73 5.18 -22.64
N ARG A 253 -0.34 4.82 -21.93
CA ARG A 253 -1.43 3.98 -22.45
C ARG A 253 -2.31 4.75 -23.42
N GLY A 254 -2.76 4.11 -24.51
CA GLY A 254 -3.54 4.77 -25.57
C GLY A 254 -2.82 5.95 -26.25
N GLY A 255 -1.48 6.02 -26.14
CA GLY A 255 -0.69 7.16 -26.60
C GLY A 255 -0.80 8.42 -25.73
N VAL A 256 -1.52 8.36 -24.60
CA VAL A 256 -1.68 9.48 -23.66
C VAL A 256 -0.57 9.40 -22.61
N SER A 257 0.35 10.36 -22.66
CA SER A 257 1.46 10.45 -21.70
C SER A 257 1.26 11.53 -20.62
N HIS A 258 0.36 12.49 -20.85
CA HIS A 258 0.08 13.59 -19.92
C HIS A 258 -1.44 13.77 -19.80
N PRO A 259 -2.14 12.90 -19.04
CA PRO A 259 -3.59 13.00 -18.87
C PRO A 259 -3.93 14.30 -18.15
N TRP A 260 -4.88 15.07 -18.71
CA TRP A 260 -5.36 16.28 -18.04
C TRP A 260 -6.31 15.88 -16.92
N ALA A 261 -5.89 15.97 -15.66
CA ALA A 261 -6.66 15.48 -14.53
C ALA A 261 -7.03 16.62 -13.56
N ASP A 262 -8.27 16.61 -13.07
CA ASP A 262 -8.70 17.50 -11.99
C ASP A 262 -9.87 16.90 -11.22
N ASN A 263 -10.06 17.37 -9.98
CA ASN A 263 -11.26 17.11 -9.19
C ASN A 263 -12.39 18.08 -9.52
N ILE A 264 -12.08 19.22 -10.16
CA ILE A 264 -12.99 20.34 -10.37
C ILE A 264 -12.92 20.81 -11.83
N ASN A 265 -14.08 21.02 -12.46
CA ASN A 265 -14.17 21.72 -13.73
C ASN A 265 -14.41 23.22 -13.49
N PHE A 266 -13.36 24.04 -13.66
CA PHE A 266 -13.43 25.50 -13.51
C PHE A 266 -14.05 26.21 -14.71
N ASP A 267 -14.22 25.54 -15.84
CA ASP A 267 -14.77 26.11 -17.07
C ASP A 267 -15.82 25.17 -17.71
N PRO A 268 -16.97 24.97 -17.05
CA PRO A 268 -18.01 24.06 -17.52
C PRO A 268 -18.70 24.53 -18.81
N GLU A 269 -18.51 25.78 -19.23
CA GLU A 269 -19.08 26.32 -20.46
C GLU A 269 -18.26 25.92 -21.70
N HIS A 270 -16.97 25.65 -21.53
CA HIS A 270 -16.05 25.38 -22.63
C HIS A 270 -15.36 24.02 -22.58
N MET A 271 -15.31 23.37 -21.41
CA MET A 271 -14.67 22.06 -21.25
C MET A 271 -15.68 20.99 -20.83
N GLN A 272 -15.73 19.90 -21.59
CA GLN A 272 -16.56 18.74 -21.28
C GLN A 272 -15.88 17.82 -20.26
N GLY A 273 -16.68 17.05 -19.52
CA GLY A 273 -16.18 16.12 -18.51
C GLY A 273 -15.26 15.03 -19.08
N ASP A 274 -15.42 14.65 -20.35
CA ASP A 274 -14.58 13.63 -21.00
C ASP A 274 -13.19 14.15 -21.40
N GLU A 275 -12.97 15.47 -21.33
CA GLU A 275 -11.65 16.11 -21.47
C GLU A 275 -10.82 15.99 -20.18
N PHE A 276 -11.45 15.73 -19.04
CA PHE A 276 -10.78 15.52 -17.76
C PHE A 276 -10.69 14.03 -17.41
N ALA A 277 -9.47 13.60 -17.10
CA ALA A 277 -9.22 12.33 -16.46
C ALA A 277 -9.55 12.42 -14.96
N MET A 278 -10.14 11.38 -14.39
CA MET A 278 -10.42 11.35 -12.94
C MET A 278 -9.18 10.83 -12.19
N PRO A 279 -8.58 11.62 -11.28
CA PRO A 279 -7.42 11.19 -10.48
C PRO A 279 -7.83 10.30 -9.31
N PHE A 280 -7.08 9.23 -9.06
CA PHE A 280 -7.21 8.41 -7.86
C PHE A 280 -5.93 7.67 -7.56
N HIS A 281 -5.80 7.22 -6.33
CA HIS A 281 -4.80 6.23 -6.00
C HIS A 281 -5.26 4.83 -6.46
N PRO A 282 -4.38 3.97 -7.02
CA PRO A 282 -4.76 2.63 -7.48
C PRO A 282 -5.51 1.79 -6.44
N TRP A 283 -5.02 1.78 -5.20
CA TRP A 283 -5.64 1.07 -4.07
C TRP A 283 -7.10 1.51 -3.77
N CYS A 284 -7.50 2.74 -4.07
CA CYS A 284 -8.84 3.28 -3.84
C CYS A 284 -9.78 2.82 -4.95
N PHE A 285 -9.28 2.83 -6.19
CA PHE A 285 -10.03 2.30 -7.32
C PHE A 285 -10.23 0.79 -7.20
N ASP A 286 -9.26 0.06 -6.62
CA ASP A 286 -9.43 -1.36 -6.32
C ASP A 286 -10.55 -1.62 -5.30
N ILE A 287 -10.63 -0.82 -4.24
CA ILE A 287 -11.72 -0.89 -3.26
C ILE A 287 -13.07 -0.56 -3.92
N PHE A 288 -13.10 0.45 -4.81
CA PHE A 288 -14.27 0.74 -5.63
C PHE A 288 -14.67 -0.46 -6.51
N CYS A 289 -13.72 -1.07 -7.23
CA CYS A 289 -13.96 -2.25 -8.07
C CYS A 289 -14.52 -3.41 -7.25
N ARG A 290 -13.95 -3.67 -6.08
CA ARG A 290 -14.42 -4.73 -5.17
C ARG A 290 -15.86 -4.52 -4.74
N GLN A 291 -16.20 -3.33 -4.24
CA GLN A 291 -17.57 -3.04 -3.83
C GLN A 291 -18.54 -2.98 -5.03
N SER A 292 -18.10 -2.44 -6.16
CA SER A 292 -18.90 -2.37 -7.38
C SER A 292 -19.25 -3.78 -7.87
N GLN A 293 -18.28 -4.70 -7.89
CA GLN A 293 -18.52 -6.10 -8.24
C GLN A 293 -19.53 -6.73 -7.28
N SER A 294 -19.42 -6.49 -5.98
CA SER A 294 -20.38 -7.02 -5.00
C SER A 294 -21.79 -6.44 -5.15
N ARG A 295 -21.94 -5.19 -5.58
CA ARG A 295 -23.22 -4.47 -5.60
C ARG A 295 -23.94 -4.54 -6.95
N PHE A 296 -23.19 -4.51 -8.05
CA PHE A 296 -23.71 -4.45 -9.41
C PHE A 296 -23.38 -5.68 -10.26
N ASP A 297 -22.61 -6.64 -9.74
CA ASP A 297 -22.06 -7.78 -10.49
C ASP A 297 -21.13 -7.38 -11.65
N HIS A 298 -20.70 -6.12 -11.68
CA HIS A 298 -19.72 -5.58 -12.61
C HIS A 298 -19.08 -4.29 -12.05
N ILE A 299 -18.01 -3.82 -12.69
CA ILE A 299 -17.36 -2.56 -12.35
C ILE A 299 -18.08 -1.40 -13.06
N ASN A 300 -18.85 -0.62 -12.30
CA ASN A 300 -19.76 0.42 -12.78
C ASN A 300 -19.03 1.76 -13.00
N VAL A 301 -18.05 1.77 -13.91
CA VAL A 301 -17.29 2.98 -14.28
C VAL A 301 -18.19 4.03 -14.93
N ALA A 302 -19.15 3.61 -15.75
CA ALA A 302 -20.14 4.52 -16.35
C ALA A 302 -20.93 5.32 -15.28
N GLY A 303 -21.37 4.65 -14.20
CA GLY A 303 -22.02 5.29 -13.07
C GLY A 303 -21.10 6.25 -12.33
N LEU A 304 -19.85 5.83 -12.07
CA LEU A 304 -18.82 6.66 -11.42
C LEU A 304 -18.57 7.97 -12.16
N ILE A 305 -18.37 7.90 -13.49
CA ILE A 305 -18.16 9.07 -14.34
C ILE A 305 -19.41 9.95 -14.39
N LYS A 306 -20.59 9.36 -14.53
CA LYS A 306 -21.85 10.10 -14.54
C LYS A 306 -22.05 10.91 -13.25
N TRP A 307 -21.73 10.31 -12.10
CA TRP A 307 -21.76 10.99 -10.81
C TRP A 307 -20.75 12.15 -10.79
N ARG A 308 -19.48 11.90 -11.14
CA ARG A 308 -18.44 12.93 -11.22
C ARG A 308 -18.91 14.12 -12.04
N ASP A 309 -19.38 13.89 -13.26
CA ASP A 309 -19.79 14.95 -14.19
C ASP A 309 -21.02 15.72 -13.71
N SER A 310 -21.87 15.08 -12.90
CA SER A 310 -23.03 15.72 -12.28
C SER A 310 -22.65 16.58 -11.06
N GLU A 311 -21.50 16.30 -10.44
CA GLU A 311 -21.01 16.92 -9.20
C GLU A 311 -19.56 17.42 -9.37
N PHE A 312 -19.27 18.07 -10.50
CA PHE A 312 -17.91 18.41 -10.92
C PHE A 312 -17.46 19.85 -10.58
N SER A 313 -18.06 20.45 -9.56
CA SER A 313 -17.73 21.82 -9.13
C SER A 313 -16.87 21.83 -7.86
N TYR A 314 -16.25 22.98 -7.55
CA TYR A 314 -15.50 23.18 -6.30
C TYR A 314 -16.35 22.83 -5.09
N ASP A 315 -17.58 23.36 -5.03
CA ASP A 315 -18.48 23.14 -3.91
C ASP A 315 -18.90 21.68 -3.79
N ASP A 316 -19.13 20.99 -4.91
CA ASP A 316 -19.61 19.61 -4.89
C ASP A 316 -18.53 18.63 -4.45
N PHE A 317 -17.28 18.86 -4.88
CA PHE A 317 -16.14 18.06 -4.43
C PHE A 317 -15.95 18.14 -2.90
N HIS A 318 -16.05 19.34 -2.33
CA HIS A 318 -15.89 19.55 -0.88
C HIS A 318 -17.15 19.25 -0.06
N LYS A 319 -18.30 18.95 -0.70
CA LYS A 319 -19.54 18.50 -0.01
C LYS A 319 -19.58 17.00 0.25
N ILE A 320 -18.62 16.22 -0.23
CA ILE A 320 -18.56 14.80 0.09
C ILE A 320 -18.25 14.67 1.60
N PRO A 321 -19.06 13.93 2.38
CA PRO A 321 -18.89 13.80 3.84
C PRO A 321 -17.67 12.91 4.18
N ARG A 322 -16.47 13.42 3.96
CA ARG A 322 -15.20 12.78 4.32
C ARG A 322 -15.01 12.78 5.85
N CYS A 323 -14.10 11.93 6.33
CA CYS A 323 -13.69 11.99 7.74
C CYS A 323 -13.01 13.34 8.06
N ALA A 324 -13.06 13.73 9.33
CA ALA A 324 -12.61 15.05 9.77
C ALA A 324 -11.12 15.29 9.47
N GLU A 325 -10.30 14.25 9.58
CA GLU A 325 -8.86 14.29 9.37
C GLU A 325 -8.50 14.60 7.90
N VAL A 326 -9.30 14.14 6.93
CA VAL A 326 -9.13 14.49 5.51
C VAL A 326 -9.43 15.97 5.31
N LEU A 327 -10.56 16.44 5.86
CA LEU A 327 -10.99 17.82 5.69
C LEU A 327 -10.02 18.81 6.34
N SER A 328 -9.46 18.47 7.51
CA SER A 328 -8.45 19.30 8.17
C SER A 328 -7.10 19.33 7.45
N ALA A 329 -6.79 18.30 6.67
CA ALA A 329 -5.54 18.22 5.92
C ALA A 329 -5.62 18.91 4.53
N GLN A 330 -6.83 19.17 4.01
CA GLN A 330 -7.06 19.83 2.73
C GLN A 330 -6.89 21.35 2.83
N GLU A 331 -5.65 21.79 3.05
CA GLU A 331 -5.26 23.21 3.04
C GLU A 331 -4.56 23.56 1.72
N GLN A 332 -3.87 24.70 1.65
CA GLN A 332 -3.06 25.07 0.49
C GLN A 332 -2.05 23.96 0.13
N PHE A 333 -1.40 23.41 1.14
CA PHE A 333 -0.60 22.18 1.07
C PHE A 333 -1.27 21.13 1.94
N TRP A 334 -1.06 19.85 1.65
CA TRP A 334 -1.52 18.79 2.54
C TRP A 334 -0.95 18.95 3.96
N GLY A 335 -1.83 18.93 4.97
CA GLY A 335 -1.44 18.96 6.38
C GLY A 335 -1.11 17.56 6.92
N HIS A 336 0.04 17.42 7.58
CA HIS A 336 0.50 16.14 8.14
C HIS A 336 0.31 16.11 9.66
N GLU A 337 -0.95 16.12 10.08
CA GLU A 337 -1.29 16.17 11.51
C GLU A 337 -0.92 14.87 12.26
N PRO A 338 -0.31 14.96 13.46
CA PRO A 338 -0.02 13.79 14.28
C PRO A 338 -1.30 12.99 14.62
N GLY A 339 -1.26 11.68 14.41
CA GLY A 339 -2.40 10.78 14.60
C GLY A 339 -3.26 10.56 13.35
N SER A 340 -3.05 11.32 12.27
CA SER A 340 -3.71 11.10 10.97
C SER A 340 -2.87 10.30 9.98
N GLU A 341 -1.79 9.64 10.43
CA GLU A 341 -0.88 8.90 9.55
C GLU A 341 -1.59 7.77 8.79
N PHE A 342 -2.69 7.26 9.35
CA PHE A 342 -3.52 6.27 8.68
C PHE A 342 -4.04 6.74 7.31
N LEU A 343 -4.15 8.05 7.05
CA LEU A 343 -4.54 8.57 5.74
C LEU A 343 -3.55 8.18 4.63
N ALA A 344 -2.27 8.02 4.96
CA ALA A 344 -1.21 7.62 4.05
C ALA A 344 -0.89 6.11 4.10
N ALA A 345 -1.57 5.34 4.94
CA ALA A 345 -1.27 3.92 5.11
C ALA A 345 -1.94 3.03 4.04
N ASN A 346 -1.24 2.02 3.54
CA ASN A 346 -1.73 1.10 2.52
C ASN A 346 -2.92 0.24 2.98
N PRO A 347 -4.13 0.43 2.39
CA PRO A 347 -5.29 -0.32 2.80
C PRO A 347 -5.25 -1.74 2.27
N LEU A 348 -4.51 -2.04 1.21
CA LEU A 348 -4.39 -3.39 0.68
C LEU A 348 -3.25 -4.16 1.37
N HIS A 349 -2.19 -3.45 1.75
CA HIS A 349 -1.03 -4.00 2.43
C HIS A 349 -0.96 -3.56 3.90
N VAL A 350 -1.43 -4.42 4.81
CA VAL A 350 -1.46 -4.13 6.26
C VAL A 350 -0.52 -5.10 6.99
N PRO A 351 0.74 -4.73 7.30
CA PRO A 351 1.77 -5.69 7.75
C PRO A 351 1.38 -6.56 8.95
N TYR A 352 0.67 -5.99 9.92
CA TYR A 352 0.27 -6.72 11.14
C TYR A 352 -1.01 -7.56 10.98
N LEU A 353 -1.80 -7.35 9.91
CA LEU A 353 -3.07 -8.03 9.70
C LEU A 353 -2.91 -9.54 9.43
N PRO A 354 -1.99 -10.01 8.57
CA PRO A 354 -1.77 -11.44 8.35
C PRO A 354 -1.58 -12.24 9.64
N ARG A 355 -0.84 -11.69 10.60
CA ARG A 355 -0.62 -12.33 11.91
C ARG A 355 -1.92 -12.49 12.71
N ILE A 356 -2.79 -11.48 12.68
CA ILE A 356 -4.12 -11.54 13.33
C ILE A 356 -5.01 -12.58 12.63
N LEU A 357 -5.02 -12.58 11.30
CA LEU A 357 -5.83 -13.51 10.51
C LEU A 357 -5.40 -14.96 10.74
N GLN A 358 -4.10 -15.25 10.65
CA GLN A 358 -3.54 -16.59 10.89
C GLN A 358 -3.81 -17.07 12.31
N ALA A 359 -3.64 -16.18 13.31
CA ALA A 359 -3.91 -16.51 14.70
C ALA A 359 -5.39 -16.85 14.96
N ALA A 360 -6.32 -16.40 14.12
CA ALA A 360 -7.73 -16.71 14.26
C ALA A 360 -8.15 -18.05 13.62
N VAL A 361 -7.28 -18.68 12.81
CA VAL A 361 -7.55 -20.00 12.21
C VAL A 361 -7.12 -21.08 13.20
N GLU A 362 -8.05 -21.98 13.52
CA GLU A 362 -7.86 -23.06 14.50
C GLU A 362 -7.67 -24.42 13.80
N ASP A 363 -7.11 -25.38 14.52
CA ASP A 363 -6.85 -26.73 14.02
C ASP A 363 -8.13 -27.57 13.84
N ALA A 364 -8.00 -28.75 13.22
CA ALA A 364 -9.09 -29.68 12.92
C ALA A 364 -9.93 -30.16 14.12
N SER A 365 -9.49 -29.88 15.35
CA SER A 365 -10.25 -30.18 16.59
C SER A 365 -11.25 -29.08 16.99
N PHE A 366 -11.26 -27.95 16.27
CA PHE A 366 -12.14 -26.82 16.55
C PHE A 366 -13.60 -27.12 16.18
N ASP A 367 -14.48 -27.03 17.17
CA ASP A 367 -15.92 -27.10 16.96
C ASP A 367 -16.50 -25.68 16.86
N ALA A 368 -16.78 -25.22 15.63
CA ALA A 368 -17.42 -23.93 15.38
C ALA A 368 -18.85 -23.83 15.96
N SER A 369 -19.46 -24.95 16.36
CA SER A 369 -20.77 -25.00 17.02
C SER A 369 -20.68 -24.95 18.55
N ALA A 370 -19.50 -25.19 19.12
CA ALA A 370 -19.27 -25.03 20.55
C ALA A 370 -19.27 -23.53 20.94
N GLY A 371 -19.85 -23.23 22.11
CA GLY A 371 -19.88 -21.86 22.63
C GLY A 371 -18.47 -21.31 22.88
N VAL A 372 -18.26 -20.04 22.55
CA VAL A 372 -16.94 -19.36 22.58
C VAL A 372 -16.36 -19.20 24.00
N PHE A 373 -17.20 -19.29 25.04
CA PHE A 373 -16.80 -19.09 26.43
C PHE A 373 -16.86 -20.41 27.21
N ASP A 374 -15.77 -20.77 27.87
CA ASP A 374 -15.72 -21.87 28.83
C ASP A 374 -16.33 -21.44 30.18
N LEU A 375 -17.54 -21.90 30.48
CA LEU A 375 -18.24 -21.59 31.73
C LEU A 375 -17.89 -22.53 32.89
N SER A 376 -16.94 -23.44 32.71
CA SER A 376 -16.52 -24.37 33.78
C SER A 376 -15.95 -23.67 35.02
N LEU A 377 -15.52 -22.39 34.90
CA LEU A 377 -14.98 -21.57 35.99
C LEU A 377 -16.00 -20.68 36.72
N HIS A 378 -17.27 -20.63 36.27
CA HIS A 378 -18.29 -19.73 36.85
C HIS A 378 -19.47 -20.43 37.55
N MET A 379 -19.36 -21.74 37.79
CA MET A 379 -20.30 -22.48 38.63
C MET A 379 -20.09 -22.28 40.15
N SER A 380 -19.91 -21.04 40.61
CA SER A 380 -20.03 -20.71 42.04
C SER A 380 -21.42 -20.15 42.35
N HIS A 381 -22.10 -20.89 43.22
CA HIS A 381 -23.46 -20.69 43.70
C HIS A 381 -23.77 -19.24 44.13
N GLY A 382 -24.90 -18.68 43.66
CA GLY A 382 -25.40 -17.40 44.18
C GLY A 382 -26.68 -16.89 43.54
N THR A 383 -27.78 -17.07 44.29
CA THR A 383 -29.11 -16.39 44.23
C THR A 383 -29.94 -16.44 42.94
N SER A 384 -31.15 -16.99 43.12
CA SER A 384 -32.30 -17.01 42.20
C SER A 384 -32.71 -15.60 41.77
N VAL A 385 -32.12 -15.11 40.69
CA VAL A 385 -32.74 -14.07 39.86
C VAL A 385 -33.52 -14.83 38.79
N HIS A 386 -34.85 -14.64 38.78
CA HIS A 386 -35.72 -15.26 37.78
C HIS A 386 -35.40 -14.61 36.43
N ASP A 387 -34.53 -15.23 35.64
CA ASP A 387 -34.18 -14.76 34.30
C ASP A 387 -35.26 -15.25 33.31
N PRO A 388 -36.17 -14.37 32.84
CA PRO A 388 -37.24 -14.79 31.93
C PRO A 388 -36.68 -15.23 30.57
N LEU A 389 -35.52 -14.70 30.15
CA LEU A 389 -34.93 -15.03 28.86
C LEU A 389 -34.26 -16.41 28.89
N ALA A 390 -33.78 -16.85 30.06
CA ALA A 390 -33.27 -18.21 30.26
C ALA A 390 -34.34 -19.30 30.08
N THR A 391 -35.63 -18.95 30.11
CA THR A 391 -36.73 -19.89 29.86
C THR A 391 -37.09 -20.05 28.39
N LEU A 392 -36.54 -19.21 27.51
CA LEU A 392 -36.80 -19.28 26.07
C LEU A 392 -36.01 -20.43 25.42
N PRO A 393 -36.54 -21.07 24.36
CA PRO A 393 -35.78 -22.00 23.54
C PRO A 393 -34.51 -21.36 22.96
N PHE A 394 -33.48 -22.17 22.73
CA PHE A 394 -32.18 -21.71 22.24
C PHE A 394 -32.29 -20.98 20.88
N GLU A 395 -33.23 -21.41 20.04
CA GLU A 395 -33.52 -20.82 18.73
C GLU A 395 -34.07 -19.39 18.87
N ILE A 396 -34.93 -19.14 19.86
CA ILE A 396 -35.48 -17.81 20.13
C ILE A 396 -34.39 -16.90 20.70
N GLN A 397 -33.53 -17.44 21.58
CA GLN A 397 -32.38 -16.70 22.08
C GLN A 397 -31.41 -16.31 20.93
N HIS A 398 -31.16 -17.23 20.00
CA HIS A 398 -30.36 -16.94 18.79
C HIS A 398 -31.02 -15.91 17.89
N LEU A 399 -32.34 -15.98 17.71
CA LEU A 399 -33.09 -15.00 16.94
C LEU A 399 -32.99 -13.60 17.57
N ILE A 400 -33.11 -13.49 18.90
CA ILE A 400 -32.90 -12.23 19.62
C ILE A 400 -31.49 -11.69 19.35
N LEU A 401 -30.45 -12.53 19.48
CA LEU A 401 -29.07 -12.14 19.19
C LEU A 401 -28.86 -11.71 17.73
N GLY A 402 -29.68 -12.21 16.79
CA GLY A 402 -29.65 -11.82 15.39
C GLY A 402 -30.06 -10.37 15.14
N PHE A 403 -30.85 -9.76 16.03
CA PHE A 403 -31.32 -8.37 15.90
C PHE A 403 -30.48 -7.34 16.65
N LEU A 404 -29.41 -7.77 17.34
CA LEU A 404 -28.63 -6.91 18.23
C LEU A 404 -27.23 -6.62 17.67
N GLY A 405 -26.77 -5.38 17.81
CA GLY A 405 -25.38 -5.02 17.58
C GLY A 405 -24.47 -5.46 18.74
N SER A 406 -23.16 -5.40 18.55
CA SER A 406 -22.17 -5.83 19.56
C SER A 406 -22.35 -5.16 20.93
N ARG A 407 -22.70 -3.87 20.96
CA ARG A 407 -22.94 -3.11 22.20
C ARG A 407 -24.14 -3.66 22.98
N ASP A 408 -25.24 -3.93 22.31
CA ASP A 408 -26.45 -4.43 22.94
C ASP A 408 -26.28 -5.89 23.38
N ILE A 409 -25.55 -6.68 22.61
CA ILE A 409 -25.15 -8.04 23.02
C ILE A 409 -24.32 -7.97 24.31
N ALA A 410 -23.33 -7.08 24.40
CA ALA A 410 -22.53 -6.93 25.61
C ALA A 410 -23.38 -6.54 26.83
N ASN A 411 -24.32 -5.60 26.67
CA ASN A 411 -25.26 -5.22 27.73
C ASN A 411 -26.19 -6.38 28.13
N LEU A 412 -26.69 -7.14 27.14
CA LEU A 412 -27.57 -8.28 27.36
C LEU A 412 -26.87 -9.40 28.15
N ARG A 413 -25.57 -9.63 27.89
CA ARG A 413 -24.74 -10.59 28.65
C ARG A 413 -24.58 -10.22 30.12
N LEU A 414 -24.56 -8.93 30.44
CA LEU A 414 -24.51 -8.44 31.82
C LEU A 414 -25.87 -8.56 32.50
N ALA A 415 -26.96 -8.41 31.74
CA ALA A 415 -28.33 -8.41 32.25
C ALA A 415 -28.95 -9.82 32.39
N SER A 416 -28.56 -10.79 31.56
CA SER A 416 -29.16 -12.12 31.50
C SER A 416 -28.10 -13.21 31.35
N ARG A 417 -28.24 -14.28 32.14
CA ARG A 417 -27.33 -15.42 32.11
C ARG A 417 -27.53 -16.30 30.87
N ALA A 418 -28.70 -16.23 30.25
CA ALA A 418 -29.05 -16.97 29.03
C ALA A 418 -28.06 -16.71 27.88
N PHE A 419 -27.44 -15.52 27.83
CA PHE A 419 -26.57 -15.11 26.73
C PHE A 419 -25.07 -15.18 27.08
N GLN A 420 -24.69 -15.80 28.20
CA GLN A 420 -23.27 -15.91 28.58
C GLN A 420 -22.46 -16.74 27.58
N HIS A 421 -23.06 -17.80 27.04
CA HIS A 421 -22.51 -18.58 25.93
C HIS A 421 -23.00 -18.00 24.60
N LEU A 422 -22.09 -17.51 23.78
CA LEU A 422 -22.39 -17.04 22.45
C LEU A 422 -21.82 -18.00 21.40
N PRO A 423 -22.58 -18.30 20.33
CA PRO A 423 -22.10 -19.14 19.24
C PRO A 423 -21.04 -18.40 18.41
N ASN A 424 -20.09 -19.14 17.82
CA ASN A 424 -19.08 -18.56 16.95
C ASN A 424 -19.71 -17.86 15.71
N GLY A 425 -20.82 -18.41 15.20
CA GLY A 425 -21.57 -17.83 14.07
C GLY A 425 -22.13 -16.44 14.32
N LEU A 426 -22.37 -16.05 15.58
CA LEU A 426 -22.76 -14.67 15.93
C LEU A 426 -21.63 -13.70 15.65
N TRP A 427 -20.40 -14.08 15.99
CA TRP A 427 -19.23 -13.23 15.77
C TRP A 427 -18.89 -13.12 14.30
N TYR A 428 -19.12 -14.18 13.51
CA TYR A 428 -19.04 -14.08 12.05
C TYR A 428 -20.00 -13.01 11.52
N ARG A 429 -21.26 -13.01 11.96
CA ARG A 429 -22.23 -11.96 11.60
C ARG A 429 -21.72 -10.57 11.99
N LEU A 430 -21.24 -10.39 13.22
CA LEU A 430 -20.74 -9.09 13.68
C LEU A 430 -19.51 -8.62 12.89
N VAL A 431 -18.59 -9.51 12.50
CA VAL A 431 -17.48 -9.16 11.61
C VAL A 431 -18.02 -8.69 10.26
N ARG A 432 -18.99 -9.42 9.69
CA ARG A 432 -19.57 -9.08 8.39
C ARG A 432 -20.35 -7.77 8.37
N GLU A 433 -21.07 -7.46 9.45
CA GLU A 433 -21.92 -6.26 9.54
C GLU A 433 -21.17 -5.03 10.05
N GLU A 434 -20.26 -5.20 11.03
CA GLU A 434 -19.55 -4.05 11.64
C GLU A 434 -18.15 -3.80 11.05
N MET A 435 -17.62 -4.75 10.28
CA MET A 435 -16.32 -4.64 9.59
C MET A 435 -16.43 -5.11 8.13
N PRO A 436 -17.34 -4.54 7.32
CA PRO A 436 -17.55 -4.99 5.93
C PRO A 436 -16.28 -4.84 5.07
N TRP A 437 -15.42 -3.89 5.41
CA TRP A 437 -14.10 -3.68 4.81
C TRP A 437 -13.08 -4.81 5.10
N LEU A 438 -13.36 -5.75 6.01
CA LEU A 438 -12.51 -6.92 6.24
C LEU A 438 -12.89 -8.05 5.28
N TRP A 439 -12.56 -7.87 4.00
CA TRP A 439 -12.96 -8.79 2.92
C TRP A 439 -12.30 -10.18 3.00
N GLU A 440 -11.27 -10.36 3.82
CA GLU A 440 -10.69 -11.66 4.13
C GLU A 440 -11.72 -12.60 4.80
N ALA A 441 -12.76 -12.02 5.42
CA ALA A 441 -13.88 -12.74 6.02
C ALA A 441 -15.04 -13.06 5.05
N TRP A 442 -14.96 -12.62 3.80
CA TRP A 442 -16.04 -12.80 2.84
C TRP A 442 -15.99 -14.18 2.15
N PRO A 443 -17.14 -14.85 1.93
CA PRO A 443 -17.23 -16.04 1.08
C PRO A 443 -16.77 -15.75 -0.35
N GLU A 444 -16.16 -16.75 -0.98
CA GLU A 444 -15.74 -16.67 -2.38
C GLU A 444 -16.90 -16.37 -3.34
N THR A 445 -18.08 -16.89 -3.02
CA THR A 445 -19.29 -16.73 -3.86
C THR A 445 -19.86 -15.32 -3.85
N GLU A 446 -19.46 -14.48 -2.91
CA GLU A 446 -20.06 -13.15 -2.72
C GLU A 446 -19.30 -12.04 -3.46
N CYS A 447 -17.97 -12.14 -3.52
CA CYS A 447 -17.14 -11.18 -4.22
C CYS A 447 -15.85 -11.83 -4.73
N ALA A 448 -15.90 -12.29 -5.98
CA ALA A 448 -14.72 -12.66 -6.75
C ALA A 448 -14.05 -11.38 -7.27
N HIS A 449 -13.15 -10.81 -6.45
CA HIS A 449 -12.33 -9.67 -6.83
C HIS A 449 -10.86 -10.06 -6.79
N THR A 450 -10.18 -9.86 -7.92
CA THR A 450 -8.72 -9.96 -8.03
C THR A 450 -8.20 -8.53 -8.09
N PRO A 451 -7.29 -8.12 -7.19
CA PRO A 451 -6.72 -6.78 -7.25
C PRO A 451 -6.10 -6.50 -8.61
N SER A 452 -6.26 -5.26 -9.07
CA SER A 452 -5.63 -4.82 -10.32
C SER A 452 -4.11 -4.91 -10.21
N ARG A 453 -3.43 -5.26 -11.30
CA ARG A 453 -1.96 -5.24 -11.37
C ARG A 453 -1.37 -3.88 -11.00
N TRP A 454 -2.12 -2.81 -11.24
CA TRP A 454 -1.73 -1.43 -10.94
C TRP A 454 -1.67 -1.11 -9.45
N THR A 455 -2.24 -1.96 -8.58
CA THR A 455 -2.25 -1.74 -7.13
C THR A 455 -1.02 -2.32 -6.43
N GLU A 456 -0.30 -3.21 -7.11
CA GLU A 456 0.83 -3.94 -6.53
C GLU A 456 2.16 -3.17 -6.65
N MET A 457 2.21 -2.20 -7.56
CA MET A 457 3.43 -1.46 -7.91
C MET A 457 3.25 0.05 -7.85
N THR A 458 4.34 0.73 -7.50
CA THR A 458 4.49 2.19 -7.62
C THR A 458 4.87 2.58 -9.05
N ALA A 459 4.91 3.87 -9.37
CA ALA A 459 5.31 4.31 -10.70
C ALA A 459 6.79 3.99 -10.99
N ASN A 460 7.67 4.17 -10.00
CA ASN A 460 9.09 3.82 -10.13
C ASN A 460 9.30 2.31 -10.32
N GLU A 461 8.57 1.47 -9.59
CA GLU A 461 8.61 0.01 -9.77
C GLU A 461 8.12 -0.41 -11.16
N THR A 462 7.05 0.24 -11.66
CA THR A 462 6.51 -0.03 -13.00
C THR A 462 7.52 0.33 -14.10
N LYS A 463 8.21 1.47 -13.97
CA LYS A 463 9.28 1.88 -14.90
C LYS A 463 10.40 0.83 -14.92
N LEU A 464 10.87 0.44 -13.74
CA LEU A 464 11.94 -0.54 -13.60
C LEU A 464 11.53 -1.91 -14.17
N PHE A 465 10.32 -2.38 -13.84
CA PHE A 465 9.77 -3.63 -14.34
C PHE A 465 9.72 -3.64 -15.88
N CYS A 466 9.18 -2.59 -16.50
CA CYS A 466 9.14 -2.48 -17.96
C CYS A 466 10.54 -2.42 -18.59
N GLN A 467 11.50 -1.73 -17.98
CA GLN A 467 12.89 -1.70 -18.46
C GLN A 467 13.51 -3.10 -18.46
N TYR A 468 13.31 -3.87 -17.38
CA TYR A 468 13.76 -5.25 -17.34
C TYR A 468 13.05 -6.10 -18.39
N THR A 469 11.72 -6.03 -18.48
CA THR A 469 10.96 -6.78 -19.48
C THR A 469 11.49 -6.55 -20.90
N GLU A 470 11.75 -5.29 -21.29
CA GLU A 470 12.31 -4.97 -22.62
C GLU A 470 13.76 -5.46 -22.80
N THR A 471 14.57 -5.42 -21.74
CA THR A 471 15.94 -5.96 -21.75
C THR A 471 15.93 -7.47 -21.98
N TYR A 472 15.08 -8.21 -21.26
CA TYR A 472 14.94 -9.65 -21.42
C TYR A 472 14.38 -10.03 -22.80
N LYS A 473 13.35 -9.32 -23.28
CA LYS A 473 12.84 -9.48 -24.66
C LYS A 473 13.95 -9.32 -25.69
N SER A 474 14.78 -8.29 -25.54
CA SER A 474 15.89 -8.00 -26.45
C SER A 474 16.95 -9.11 -26.43
N ARG A 475 17.29 -9.64 -25.25
CA ARG A 475 18.25 -10.76 -25.12
C ARG A 475 17.73 -12.06 -25.72
N LEU A 476 16.50 -12.46 -25.40
CA LEU A 476 15.91 -13.68 -25.95
C LEU A 476 15.71 -13.60 -27.48
N ALA A 477 15.36 -12.43 -28.00
CA ALA A 477 15.31 -12.20 -29.45
C ALA A 477 16.67 -12.39 -30.11
N SER A 478 17.77 -12.02 -29.44
CA SER A 478 19.13 -12.21 -29.96
C SER A 478 19.61 -13.66 -29.94
N GLU A 479 19.07 -14.50 -29.05
CA GLU A 479 19.43 -15.91 -28.88
C GLU A 479 18.57 -16.88 -29.71
N GLY A 480 17.63 -16.38 -30.51
CA GLY A 480 16.80 -17.19 -31.42
C GLY A 480 15.76 -18.07 -30.73
N GLN A 481 15.59 -17.95 -29.41
CA GLN A 481 14.55 -18.62 -28.62
C GLN A 481 13.36 -17.67 -28.44
N TYR A 482 12.41 -17.65 -29.39
CA TYR A 482 11.26 -16.75 -29.29
C TYR A 482 9.93 -17.49 -29.21
N SER A 483 9.36 -17.51 -28.01
CA SER A 483 7.92 -17.38 -27.80
C SER A 483 7.69 -16.11 -26.97
N SER A 484 6.74 -15.26 -27.38
CA SER A 484 6.34 -14.05 -26.63
C SER A 484 5.91 -14.38 -25.19
N ASP A 485 5.47 -15.62 -24.95
CA ASP A 485 4.98 -16.08 -23.66
C ASP A 485 6.12 -16.33 -22.66
N ALA A 486 7.33 -16.67 -23.15
CA ALA A 486 8.46 -17.05 -22.30
C ALA A 486 8.94 -15.91 -21.37
N VAL A 487 8.89 -14.65 -21.81
CA VAL A 487 9.26 -13.51 -20.95
C VAL A 487 8.23 -13.31 -19.84
N GLY A 488 6.94 -13.52 -20.14
CA GLY A 488 5.87 -13.41 -19.14
C GLY A 488 6.01 -14.46 -18.04
N ASP A 489 6.46 -15.66 -18.40
CA ASP A 489 6.73 -16.74 -17.44
C ASP A 489 7.99 -16.48 -16.60
N LEU A 490 9.03 -15.87 -17.20
CA LEU A 490 10.28 -15.54 -16.50
C LEU A 490 10.17 -14.32 -15.57
N LEU A 491 9.35 -13.34 -15.96
CA LEU A 491 9.12 -12.10 -15.21
C LEU A 491 7.62 -11.84 -15.07
N PRO A 492 6.92 -12.64 -14.24
CA PRO A 492 5.51 -12.42 -13.99
C PRO A 492 5.29 -11.11 -13.24
N TRP A 493 4.15 -10.48 -13.47
CA TRP A 493 3.74 -9.31 -12.70
C TRP A 493 3.65 -9.68 -11.21
N PRO A 494 4.15 -8.83 -10.30
CA PRO A 494 4.04 -9.07 -8.87
C PRO A 494 2.57 -9.23 -8.47
N ARG A 495 2.29 -10.21 -7.60
CA ARG A 495 0.97 -10.44 -7.01
C ARG A 495 1.11 -10.74 -5.53
N THR A 496 0.38 -10.02 -4.70
CA THR A 496 0.33 -10.30 -3.27
C THR A 496 -0.70 -11.40 -3.01
N PRO A 497 -0.32 -12.53 -2.37
CA PRO A 497 -1.27 -13.59 -2.04
C PRO A 497 -2.44 -13.05 -1.20
N GLN A 498 -3.66 -13.33 -1.65
CA GLN A 498 -4.87 -12.93 -0.93
C GLN A 498 -5.16 -13.94 0.18
N ILE A 499 -5.21 -13.47 1.43
CA ILE A 499 -5.60 -14.29 2.57
C ILE A 499 -7.12 -14.39 2.60
N ARG A 500 -7.64 -15.61 2.71
CA ARG A 500 -9.08 -15.89 2.89
C ARG A 500 -9.27 -16.77 4.11
N LEU A 501 -10.23 -16.40 4.95
CA LEU A 501 -10.51 -17.10 6.20
C LEU A 501 -11.52 -18.24 5.98
N PRO A 502 -11.19 -19.50 6.33
CA PRO A 502 -12.11 -20.62 6.21
C PRO A 502 -13.25 -20.50 7.22
N ARG A 503 -14.50 -20.44 6.73
CA ARG A 503 -15.67 -20.17 7.58
C ARG A 503 -15.81 -21.06 8.81
N ASN A 504 -15.53 -22.35 8.65
CA ASN A 504 -15.75 -23.36 9.68
C ASN A 504 -14.52 -23.60 10.57
N ALA A 505 -13.34 -23.11 10.18
CA ALA A 505 -12.09 -23.27 10.93
C ALA A 505 -11.60 -21.94 11.54
N THR A 506 -12.39 -20.87 11.43
CA THR A 506 -12.04 -19.56 11.98
C THR A 506 -12.76 -19.31 13.31
N ASN A 507 -11.99 -18.93 14.32
CA ASN A 507 -12.48 -18.38 15.58
C ASN A 507 -12.84 -16.91 15.38
N TRP A 508 -14.10 -16.65 15.02
CA TRP A 508 -14.60 -15.33 14.67
C TRP A 508 -14.63 -14.37 15.86
N TYR A 509 -14.78 -14.89 17.08
CA TYR A 509 -14.66 -14.09 18.30
C TYR A 509 -13.23 -13.57 18.47
N ARG A 510 -12.25 -14.46 18.37
CA ARG A 510 -10.83 -14.09 18.48
C ARG A 510 -10.49 -13.05 17.43
N LEU A 511 -10.84 -13.28 16.16
CA LEU A 511 -10.64 -12.31 15.09
C LEU A 511 -11.26 -10.94 15.42
N TYR A 512 -12.54 -10.90 15.77
CA TYR A 512 -13.25 -9.66 16.07
C TYR A 512 -12.60 -8.90 17.23
N THR A 513 -12.22 -9.61 18.30
CA THR A 513 -11.57 -8.99 19.46
C THR A 513 -10.15 -8.53 19.17
N ASP A 514 -9.37 -9.31 18.44
CA ASP A 514 -7.97 -8.99 18.14
C ASP A 514 -7.87 -7.81 17.17
N VAL A 515 -8.74 -7.71 16.17
CA VAL A 515 -8.83 -6.52 15.30
C VAL A 515 -9.15 -5.27 16.12
N ARG A 516 -10.15 -5.34 17.02
CA ARG A 516 -10.52 -4.18 17.88
C ARG A 516 -9.43 -3.81 18.88
N ARG A 517 -8.78 -4.79 19.51
CA ARG A 517 -7.71 -4.56 20.49
C ARG A 517 -6.48 -3.93 19.85
N ASN A 518 -6.17 -4.31 18.62
CA ASN A 518 -4.98 -3.83 17.91
C ASN A 518 -5.29 -2.69 16.92
N TRP A 519 -6.49 -2.08 16.98
CA TRP A 519 -6.95 -1.11 15.99
C TRP A 519 -5.94 0.01 15.70
N GLY A 520 -5.31 0.57 16.75
CA GLY A 520 -4.30 1.64 16.62
C GLY A 520 -3.04 1.24 15.85
N GLN A 521 -2.71 -0.05 15.76
CA GLN A 521 -1.58 -0.58 14.99
C GLN A 521 -1.96 -0.97 13.55
N LEU A 522 -3.25 -0.96 13.23
CA LEU A 522 -3.78 -1.40 11.94
C LEU A 522 -4.10 -0.19 11.06
N LYS A 523 -3.14 0.73 10.85
CA LYS A 523 -3.36 1.99 10.14
C LYS A 523 -3.90 1.79 8.72
N GLY A 524 -3.33 0.84 7.97
CA GLY A 524 -3.85 0.49 6.65
C GLY A 524 -5.32 0.03 6.71
N LEU A 525 -5.71 -0.70 7.76
CA LEU A 525 -7.09 -1.13 7.96
C LEU A 525 -8.03 0.01 8.37
N GLN A 526 -7.54 0.99 9.13
CA GLN A 526 -8.24 2.25 9.39
C GLN A 526 -8.48 3.01 8.09
N ASN A 527 -7.45 3.11 7.23
CA ASN A 527 -7.59 3.74 5.91
C ASN A 527 -8.59 3.00 5.03
N ARG A 528 -8.51 1.66 5.03
CA ARG A 528 -9.42 0.79 4.29
C ARG A 528 -10.86 1.02 4.70
N LYS A 529 -11.14 1.09 6.01
CA LYS A 529 -12.48 1.38 6.53
C LYS A 529 -12.99 2.73 6.02
N ARG A 530 -12.19 3.79 6.13
CA ARG A 530 -12.59 5.13 5.69
C ARG A 530 -12.85 5.18 4.19
N ILE A 531 -11.95 4.62 3.37
CA ILE A 531 -12.12 4.57 1.92
C ILE A 531 -13.36 3.74 1.56
N TRP A 532 -13.65 2.69 2.32
CA TRP A 532 -14.85 1.90 2.15
C TRP A 532 -16.12 2.74 2.33
N GLU A 533 -16.20 3.51 3.43
CA GLU A 533 -17.31 4.42 3.74
C GLU A 533 -17.45 5.52 2.68
N ASP A 534 -16.32 6.10 2.23
CA ASP A 534 -16.29 7.08 1.13
C ASP A 534 -16.87 6.49 -0.17
N VAL A 535 -16.53 5.25 -0.49
CA VAL A 535 -17.03 4.54 -1.68
C VAL A 535 -18.52 4.18 -1.55
N GLU A 536 -19.01 3.86 -0.35
CA GLU A 536 -20.44 3.63 -0.10
C GLU A 536 -21.26 4.90 -0.38
N GLU A 537 -20.77 6.06 0.05
CA GLU A 537 -21.38 7.36 -0.27
C GLU A 537 -21.33 7.65 -1.78
N ILE A 538 -20.22 7.34 -2.46
CA ILE A 538 -20.14 7.44 -3.92
C ILE A 538 -21.23 6.59 -4.58
N PHE A 539 -21.46 5.35 -4.12
CA PHE A 539 -22.54 4.54 -4.68
C PHE A 539 -23.93 5.08 -4.39
N ALA A 540 -24.16 5.67 -3.21
CA ALA A 540 -25.43 6.34 -2.92
C ALA A 540 -25.69 7.48 -3.94
N ARG A 541 -24.64 8.23 -4.30
CA ARG A 541 -24.72 9.29 -5.32
C ARG A 541 -24.84 8.74 -6.74
N ILE A 542 -24.17 7.64 -7.08
CA ILE A 542 -24.36 6.94 -8.36
C ILE A 542 -25.82 6.52 -8.52
N SER A 543 -26.44 5.94 -7.48
CA SER A 543 -27.87 5.58 -7.50
C SER A 543 -28.77 6.79 -7.75
N LYS A 544 -28.52 7.91 -7.06
CA LYS A 544 -29.23 9.19 -7.24
C LYS A 544 -29.22 9.67 -8.71
N TYR A 545 -28.09 9.53 -9.42
CA TYR A 545 -27.98 9.97 -10.83
C TYR A 545 -28.33 8.88 -11.84
N SER A 546 -28.39 7.61 -11.45
CA SER A 546 -28.74 6.50 -12.34
C SER A 546 -30.25 6.36 -12.56
N GLY A 547 -31.07 6.98 -11.71
CA GLY A 547 -32.54 6.87 -11.77
C GLY A 547 -33.06 5.52 -11.26
N ASP A 548 -32.19 4.70 -10.66
CA ASP A 548 -32.55 3.47 -9.98
C ASP A 548 -32.97 3.79 -8.53
N ASP A 549 -34.24 4.17 -8.38
CA ASP A 549 -34.95 4.26 -7.08
C ASP A 549 -35.20 2.87 -6.44
N SER A 550 -34.49 1.82 -6.88
CA SER A 550 -34.71 0.43 -6.46
C SER A 550 -33.86 -0.01 -5.26
N LEU A 551 -33.02 0.86 -4.69
CA LEU A 551 -32.10 0.52 -3.58
C LEU A 551 -32.31 1.34 -2.30
N SER A 552 -33.41 2.09 -2.18
CA SER A 552 -33.85 2.66 -0.90
C SER A 552 -34.84 1.71 -0.21
N SER A 553 -34.36 0.59 0.32
CA SER A 553 -35.08 -0.22 1.31
C SER A 553 -34.16 -1.08 2.13
#